data_AF-A0A4Q9KRK6-F1
#
_entry.id   AF-A0A4Q9KRK6-F1
#
_cell.length_a   1.000
_cell.length_b   1.000
_cell.length_c   1.000
_cell.angle_alpha   90.00
_cell.angle_beta   90.00
_cell.angle_gamma   90.00
#
_symmetry.space_group_name_H-M   'P 1'
#
loop_
_entity.id
_entity.type
_entity.pdbx_description
1 polymer ?
#
loop_
_entity_poly.entity_id
_entity_poly.type
_entity_poly.pdbx_seq_one_letter_code
_entity_poly.pdbx_strand_id
1 'polypeptide(L)'
;MKNSLIEENIKKINLAIEKIIDGLAEIFNVLKITETDEYSELRDMFIIKRRFIEVFDMFLSIFHHLVELKFLRYKEDEKKQSEEVLSLDLFKEMCDKLKNEVFN
;
A
#
# COMPACT_ATOMS: atom_id res chain seq x y z
N MET A 1 10.03 -11.66 -9.34
CA MET A 1 9.87 -10.20 -9.42
C MET A 1 8.61 -9.66 -8.73
N LYS A 2 7.41 -10.27 -8.84
CA LYS A 2 6.15 -9.70 -8.28
C LYS A 2 6.04 -9.66 -6.74
N ASN A 3 6.48 -10.70 -6.02
CA ASN A 3 6.53 -10.66 -4.54
C ASN A 3 7.37 -9.47 -4.03
N SER A 4 8.39 -9.08 -4.79
CA SER A 4 9.24 -7.93 -4.45
C SER A 4 8.48 -6.60 -4.53
N LEU A 5 7.47 -6.45 -5.39
CA LEU A 5 6.72 -5.19 -5.53
C LEU A 5 5.67 -5.03 -4.41
N ILE A 6 5.06 -6.13 -3.97
CA ILE A 6 4.16 -6.15 -2.81
C ILE A 6 4.96 -5.83 -1.55
N GLU A 7 6.08 -6.52 -1.34
CA GLU A 7 6.98 -6.27 -0.21
C GLU A 7 7.52 -4.83 -0.21
N GLU A 8 7.85 -4.28 -1.39
CA GLU A 8 8.30 -2.90 -1.52
C GLU A 8 7.22 -1.89 -1.12
N ASN A 9 5.96 -2.10 -1.56
CA ASN A 9 4.85 -1.24 -1.15
C ASN A 9 4.57 -1.31 0.36
N ILE A 10 4.65 -2.51 0.95
CA ILE A 10 4.51 -2.68 2.41
C ILE A 10 5.63 -1.94 3.13
N LYS A 11 6.88 -2.03 2.66
CA LYS A 11 8.01 -1.28 3.23
C LYS A 11 7.80 0.24 3.14
N LYS A 12 7.30 0.74 2.01
CA LYS A 12 6.99 2.17 1.84
C LYS A 12 5.89 2.64 2.80
N ILE A 13 4.85 1.83 2.99
CA ILE A 13 3.79 2.11 3.98
C ILE A 13 4.38 2.17 5.39
N ASN A 14 5.16 1.17 5.80
CA ASN A 14 5.76 1.14 7.14
C ASN A 14 6.65 2.36 7.40
N LEU A 15 7.50 2.70 6.42
CA LEU A 15 8.36 3.89 6.53
C LEU A 15 7.55 5.18 6.63
N ALA A 16 6.42 5.29 5.92
CA ALA A 16 5.54 6.46 6.02
C ALA A 16 4.87 6.52 7.40
N ILE A 17 4.46 5.39 7.97
CA ILE A 17 3.90 5.31 9.35
C ILE A 17 4.93 5.77 10.37
N GLU A 18 6.18 5.29 10.29
CA GLU A 18 7.26 5.70 11.18
C GLU A 18 7.45 7.22 11.15
N LYS A 19 7.52 7.81 9.95
CA LYS A 19 7.66 9.27 9.79
C LYS A 19 6.47 10.07 10.31
N ILE A 20 5.25 9.53 10.20
CA ILE A 20 4.06 10.15 10.79
C ILE A 20 4.19 10.20 12.32
N ILE A 21 4.61 9.09 12.94
CA ILE A 21 4.80 9.02 14.39
C ILE A 21 5.87 10.03 14.83
N ASP A 22 7.00 10.08 14.13
CA ASP A 22 8.07 11.04 14.41
C ASP A 22 7.58 12.50 14.27
N GLY A 23 6.85 12.81 13.19
CA GLY A 23 6.28 14.14 12.97
C GLY A 23 5.27 14.55 14.05
N LEU A 24 4.44 13.62 14.50
CA LEU A 24 3.52 13.86 15.62
C LEU A 24 4.27 14.07 16.94
N ALA A 25 5.33 13.30 17.20
CA ALA A 25 6.18 13.48 18.38
C ALA A 25 6.86 14.87 18.39
N GLU A 26 7.36 15.34 17.23
CA GLU A 26 7.89 16.70 17.08
C GLU A 26 6.82 17.76 17.39
N ILE A 27 5.61 17.62 16.84
CA ILE A 27 4.49 18.54 17.10
C ILE A 27 4.18 18.62 18.60
N PHE A 28 4.07 17.47 19.28
CA PHE A 28 3.79 17.44 20.71
C PHE A 28 4.92 18.06 21.54
N ASN A 29 6.18 17.86 21.14
CA ASN A 29 7.32 18.47 21.80
C ASN A 29 7.30 20.00 21.66
N VAL A 30 6.99 20.53 20.47
CA VAL A 30 6.86 21.98 20.26
C VAL A 30 5.73 22.53 21.11
N LEU A 31 4.54 21.93 21.05
CA LEU A 31 3.38 22.35 21.86
C LEU A 31 3.69 22.40 23.36
N LYS A 32 4.40 21.39 23.88
CA LYS A 32 4.79 21.32 25.29
C LYS A 32 5.79 22.42 25.69
N ILE A 33 6.68 22.82 24.79
CA ILE A 33 7.64 23.91 25.03
C ILE A 33 6.91 25.26 24.96
N THR A 34 6.00 25.43 24.02
CA THR A 34 5.24 26.68 23.84
C THR A 34 4.35 27.01 25.05
N GLU A 35 3.83 26.02 25.77
CA GLU A 35 3.11 26.23 27.04
C GLU A 35 3.96 26.89 28.15
N THR A 36 5.28 27.03 27.96
CA THR A 36 6.20 27.59 28.97
C THR A 36 6.72 29.01 28.68
N ASP A 37 6.47 29.59 27.49
CA ASP A 37 7.01 30.92 27.11
C ASP A 37 6.10 31.69 26.11
N GLU A 38 5.46 32.79 26.52
CA GLU A 38 4.39 33.50 25.77
C GLU A 38 4.86 34.21 24.47
N TYR A 39 6.16 34.51 24.31
CA TYR A 39 6.67 35.28 23.15
C TYR A 39 7.06 34.40 21.93
N SER A 40 7.12 33.07 22.06
CA SER A 40 7.46 32.15 20.94
C SER A 40 6.24 31.60 20.18
N GLU A 41 5.04 31.84 20.67
CA GLU A 41 3.79 31.18 20.25
C GLU A 41 3.49 31.27 18.74
N LEU A 42 3.70 32.44 18.12
CA LEU A 42 3.40 32.61 16.69
C LEU A 42 4.34 31.80 15.79
N ARG A 43 5.63 31.75 16.11
CA ARG A 43 6.62 30.97 15.34
C ARG A 43 6.36 29.48 15.52
N ASP A 44 6.05 29.05 16.73
CA ASP A 44 5.77 27.66 17.07
C ASP A 44 4.50 27.17 16.37
N MET A 45 3.46 28.00 16.31
CA MET A 45 2.25 27.75 15.53
C MET A 45 2.50 27.52 14.04
N PHE A 46 3.39 28.30 13.40
CA PHE A 46 3.75 28.08 11.99
C PHE A 46 4.50 26.77 11.79
N ILE A 47 5.41 26.41 12.72
CA ILE A 47 6.14 25.15 12.70
C ILE A 47 5.17 23.97 12.83
N ILE A 48 4.25 24.03 13.80
CA ILE A 48 3.24 23.00 14.02
C ILE A 48 2.35 22.83 12.78
N LYS A 49 1.82 23.93 12.22
CA LYS A 49 0.98 23.87 11.01
C LYS A 49 1.71 23.22 9.84
N ARG A 50 2.98 23.59 9.61
CA ARG A 50 3.78 23.00 8.55
C ARG A 50 3.97 21.50 8.77
N ARG A 51 4.27 21.07 9.99
CA ARG A 51 4.42 19.64 10.31
C ARG A 51 3.12 18.86 10.15
N PHE A 52 1.96 19.44 10.50
CA PHE A 52 0.68 18.82 10.23
C PHE A 52 0.42 18.59 8.73
N ILE A 53 0.80 19.54 7.88
CA ILE A 53 0.70 19.38 6.42
C ILE A 53 1.57 18.20 5.96
N GLU A 54 2.82 18.14 6.42
CA GLU A 54 3.75 17.06 6.06
C GLU A 54 3.23 15.68 6.54
N VAL A 55 2.68 15.60 7.76
CA VAL A 55 2.02 14.39 8.27
C VAL A 55 0.83 14.00 7.40
N PHE A 56 0.01 14.97 6.97
CA PHE A 56 -1.14 14.71 6.10
C PHE A 56 -0.71 14.20 4.72
N ASP A 57 0.34 14.77 4.14
CA ASP A 57 0.91 14.30 2.87
C ASP A 57 1.40 12.84 2.97
N MET A 58 1.96 12.45 4.12
CA MET A 58 2.35 11.06 4.36
C MET A 58 1.15 10.11 4.46
N PHE A 59 0.03 10.54 5.06
CA PHE A 59 -1.21 9.75 5.03
C PHE A 59 -1.72 9.54 3.61
N LEU A 60 -1.66 10.57 2.75
CA LEU A 60 -2.01 10.44 1.33
C LEU A 60 -1.07 9.47 0.60
N SER A 61 0.23 9.49 0.91
CA SER A 61 1.19 8.53 0.36
C SER A 61 0.87 7.10 0.77
N ILE A 62 0.47 6.85 2.02
CA ILE A 62 0.02 5.53 2.47
C ILE A 62 -1.22 5.10 1.70
N PHE A 63 -2.21 5.99 1.56
CA PHE A 63 -3.42 5.71 0.80
C PHE A 63 -3.12 5.33 -0.64
N HIS A 64 -2.20 6.05 -1.30
CA HIS A 64 -1.75 5.73 -2.65
C HIS A 64 -1.18 4.31 -2.74
N HIS A 65 -0.25 3.93 -1.86
CA HIS A 65 0.33 2.58 -1.87
C HIS A 65 -0.67 1.47 -1.51
N LEU A 66 -1.66 1.75 -0.67
CA LEU A 66 -2.75 0.82 -0.40
C LEU A 66 -3.62 0.59 -1.64
N VAL A 67 -3.89 1.63 -2.43
CA VAL A 67 -4.58 1.52 -3.71
C VAL A 67 -3.76 0.69 -4.69
N GLU A 68 -2.45 0.95 -4.81
CA GLU A 68 -1.56 0.14 -5.65
C GLU A 68 -1.56 -1.34 -5.25
N LEU A 69 -1.49 -1.64 -3.95
CA LEU A 69 -1.59 -3.01 -3.43
C LEU A 69 -2.92 -3.67 -3.79
N LYS A 70 -4.03 -2.94 -3.70
CA LYS A 70 -5.36 -3.45 -4.09
C LYS A 70 -5.40 -3.80 -5.58
N PHE A 71 -4.85 -2.96 -6.45
CA PHE A 71 -4.78 -3.23 -7.88
C PHE A 71 -3.84 -4.40 -8.22
N LEU A 72 -2.70 -4.52 -7.54
CA LEU A 72 -1.78 -5.63 -7.73
C LEU A 72 -2.43 -6.96 -7.37
N ARG A 73 -3.16 -7.03 -6.25
CA ARG A 73 -3.92 -8.22 -5.85
C ARG A 73 -5.02 -8.57 -6.85
N TYR A 74 -5.80 -7.58 -7.28
CA TYR A 74 -6.84 -7.80 -8.28
C TYR A 74 -6.28 -8.39 -9.59
N LYS A 75 -5.16 -7.87 -10.09
CA LYS A 75 -4.47 -8.43 -11.27
C LYS A 75 -3.94 -9.85 -11.05
N GLU A 76 -3.57 -10.22 -9.82
CA GLU A 76 -3.17 -11.59 -9.51
C GLU A 76 -4.37 -12.54 -9.52
N ASP A 77 -5.51 -12.10 -9.00
CA ASP A 77 -6.73 -12.89 -8.96
C ASP A 77 -7.33 -13.10 -10.36
N GLU A 78 -7.37 -12.07 -11.21
CA GLU A 78 -7.76 -12.21 -12.63
C GLU A 78 -6.85 -13.19 -13.38
N LYS A 79 -5.53 -13.11 -13.14
CA LYS A 79 -4.57 -13.97 -13.83
C LYS A 79 -4.71 -15.44 -13.39
N LYS A 80 -4.95 -15.68 -12.10
CA LYS A 80 -5.22 -17.04 -11.57
C LYS A 80 -6.49 -17.63 -12.17
N GLN A 81 -7.57 -16.86 -12.24
CA GLN A 81 -8.82 -17.32 -12.87
C GLN A 81 -8.62 -17.62 -14.36
N SER A 82 -7.88 -16.79 -15.08
CA SER A 82 -7.56 -17.05 -16.48
C SER A 82 -6.72 -18.32 -16.67
N GLU A 83 -5.76 -18.59 -15.78
CA GLU A 83 -4.92 -19.79 -15.83
C GLU A 83 -5.73 -21.06 -15.48
N GLU A 84 -6.67 -20.99 -14.53
CA GLU A 84 -7.59 -22.09 -14.21
C GLU A 84 -8.50 -22.45 -15.37
N VAL A 85 -9.13 -21.46 -16.01
CA VAL A 85 -10.00 -21.68 -17.18
C VAL A 85 -9.22 -22.34 -18.32
N LEU A 86 -8.01 -21.84 -18.59
CA LEU A 86 -7.15 -22.38 -19.64
C LEU A 86 -6.72 -23.83 -19.35
N SER A 87 -6.48 -24.16 -18.08
CA SER A 87 -6.13 -25.54 -17.67
C SER A 87 -7.31 -26.51 -17.80
N LEU A 88 -8.53 -26.06 -17.50
CA LEU A 88 -9.76 -26.85 -17.63
C LEU A 88 -10.10 -27.13 -19.09
N ASP A 89 -9.94 -26.12 -19.96
CA ASP A 89 -10.14 -26.28 -21.41
C ASP A 89 -9.13 -27.27 -22.01
N LEU A 90 -7.85 -27.17 -21.62
CA LEU A 90 -6.80 -28.09 -22.07
C LEU A 90 -7.06 -29.54 -21.61
N PHE A 91 -7.50 -29.72 -20.37
CA PHE A 91 -7.87 -31.03 -19.83
C PHE A 91 -9.06 -31.64 -20.58
N LYS A 92 -10.07 -30.82 -20.88
CA LYS A 92 -11.25 -31.24 -21.63
C LYS A 92 -10.89 -31.68 -23.06
N GLU A 93 -10.02 -30.92 -23.72
CA GLU A 93 -9.52 -31.24 -25.05
C GLU A 93 -8.71 -32.56 -25.06
N MET A 94 -7.93 -32.82 -24.01
CA MET A 94 -7.24 -34.11 -23.84
C MET A 94 -8.22 -35.27 -23.66
N CYS A 95 -9.25 -35.11 -22.83
CA CYS A 95 -10.28 -36.13 -22.64
C CYS A 95 -11.05 -36.43 -23.93
N ASP A 96 -11.37 -35.41 -24.73
CA ASP A 96 -12.08 -35.56 -25.99
C ASP A 96 -11.20 -36.28 -27.05
N LYS A 97 -9.90 -36.00 -27.09
CA LYS A 97 -8.95 -36.73 -27.95
C LYS A 97 -8.85 -38.21 -27.56
N LEU A 98 -8.65 -38.50 -26.28
CA LEU A 98 -8.61 -39.87 -25.76
C LEU A 98 -9.91 -40.64 -26.05
N LYS A 99 -11.06 -39.99 -25.90
CA LYS A 99 -12.35 -40.58 -26.24
C LYS A 99 -12.45 -40.91 -27.73
N ASN A 100 -11.97 -40.04 -28.60
CA ASN A 100 -11.99 -40.27 -30.04
C ASN A 100 -10.99 -41.34 -30.51
N GLU A 101 -9.90 -41.55 -29.77
CA GLU A 101 -8.90 -42.60 -30.04
C GLU A 101 -9.29 -43.98 -29.50
N VAL A 102 -10.09 -44.04 -28.43
CA VAL A 102 -10.51 -45.31 -27.80
C VAL A 102 -11.80 -45.88 -28.40
N PHE A 103 -12.65 -45.03 -28.98
CA PHE A 103 -13.97 -45.40 -29.51
C PHE A 103 -14.09 -45.33 -31.05
N ASN A 104 -12.98 -45.09 -31.77
CA ASN A 104 -12.83 -45.38 -33.21
C ASN A 104 -11.87 -46.55 -33.41
#